data_AF-A0A1F3M4N2-F1
#
_entry.id   AF-A0A1F3M4N2-F1
#
_cell.length_a   1.000
_cell.length_b   1.000
_cell.length_c   1.000
_cell.angle_alpha   90.00
_cell.angle_beta   90.00
_cell.angle_gamma   90.00
#
_symmetry.space_group_name_H-M   'P 1'
#
loop_
_entity.id
_entity.type
_entity.pdbx_description
1 polymer ?
#
loop_
_entity_poly.entity_id
_entity_poly.type
_entity_poly.pdbx_seq_one_letter_code
_entity_poly.pdbx_strand_id
1 'polypeptide(L)'
;MESLYQYLHRIGLLEQETSPEELAQAKREYRKTYQRAYQKIYRDANIRKDIYFTPTEHKQLSKIAQKYHLSVPGLCKQLTFAYLKTQFVLPDDQQVRGLELYLRGVTNNHNQLIRYIHQKKDLKISDIENLNERVNAMETKVSQALRSPINLQEYLENEIQQKPETLSLLQYLLETHSKQ
;
A
#
# COMPACT_ATOMS: atom_id res chain seq x y z
N MET A 1 34.86 5.57 -9.00
CA MET A 1 35.86 4.80 -8.23
C MET A 1 36.93 4.35 -9.18
N GLU A 2 38.20 4.48 -8.81
CA GLU A 2 39.35 3.97 -9.57
C GLU A 2 39.19 2.46 -9.83
N SER A 3 39.64 1.96 -10.99
CA SER A 3 39.61 0.52 -11.30
C SER A 3 40.84 -0.20 -10.76
N LEU A 4 40.78 -1.54 -10.61
CA LEU A 4 41.93 -2.32 -10.14
C LEU A 4 43.15 -2.13 -11.03
N TYR A 5 42.95 -2.03 -12.35
CA TYR A 5 44.02 -1.78 -13.31
C TYR A 5 44.69 -0.42 -13.09
N GLN A 6 43.90 0.64 -12.91
CA GLN A 6 44.40 1.99 -12.63
C GLN A 6 45.16 2.03 -11.30
N TYR A 7 44.63 1.35 -10.27
CA TYR A 7 45.29 1.23 -8.97
C TYR A 7 46.64 0.52 -9.06
N LEU A 8 46.70 -0.63 -9.75
CA LEU A 8 47.94 -1.41 -9.91
C LEU A 8 48.98 -0.68 -10.77
N HIS A 9 48.53 0.09 -11.78
CA HIS A 9 49.38 0.96 -12.58
C HIS A 9 49.95 2.11 -11.75
N ARG A 10 49.11 2.78 -10.94
CA ARG A 10 49.51 3.92 -10.10
C ARG A 10 50.57 3.57 -9.06
N ILE A 11 50.53 2.35 -8.53
CA ILE A 11 51.50 1.87 -7.55
C ILE A 11 52.74 1.21 -8.21
N GLY A 12 52.85 1.24 -9.54
CA GLY A 12 54.02 0.76 -10.28
C GLY A 12 54.17 -0.77 -10.39
N LEU A 13 53.16 -1.53 -9.97
CA LEU A 13 53.18 -2.99 -9.88
C LEU A 13 52.92 -3.73 -11.21
N LEU A 14 52.73 -2.99 -12.31
CA LEU A 14 52.55 -3.55 -13.66
C LEU A 14 53.83 -3.50 -14.52
N GLU A 15 54.81 -2.69 -14.13
CA GLU A 15 56.02 -2.40 -14.94
C GLU A 15 57.29 -3.11 -14.40
N GLN A 16 57.21 -3.71 -13.21
CA GLN A 16 58.31 -4.44 -12.57
C GLN A 16 58.06 -5.96 -12.65
N GLU A 17 59.13 -6.77 -12.63
CA GLU A 17 59.05 -8.22 -12.39
C GLU A 17 58.63 -8.49 -10.94
N THR A 18 57.37 -8.21 -10.63
CA THR A 18 56.86 -8.25 -9.26
C THR A 18 56.61 -9.68 -8.80
N SER A 19 57.02 -10.00 -7.57
CA SER A 19 56.71 -11.27 -6.93
C SER A 19 55.19 -11.50 -6.85
N PRO A 20 54.69 -12.73 -7.12
CA PRO A 20 53.28 -13.07 -7.01
C PRO A 20 52.64 -12.70 -5.65
N GLU A 21 53.44 -12.67 -4.59
CA GLU A 21 53.01 -12.33 -3.23
C GLU A 21 52.67 -10.84 -3.08
N GLU A 22 53.48 -9.96 -3.64
CA GLU A 22 53.28 -8.50 -3.60
C GLU A 22 52.03 -8.10 -4.40
N LEU A 23 51.82 -8.74 -5.56
CA LEU A 23 50.61 -8.55 -6.36
C LEU A 23 49.35 -9.03 -5.62
N ALA A 24 49.43 -10.16 -4.92
CA ALA A 24 48.31 -10.68 -4.12
C ALA A 24 47.98 -9.74 -2.95
N GLN A 25 49.00 -9.17 -2.30
CA GLN A 25 48.82 -8.20 -1.24
C GLN A 25 48.18 -6.89 -1.75
N ALA A 26 48.69 -6.34 -2.85
CA ALA A 26 48.15 -5.12 -3.45
C ALA A 26 46.68 -5.30 -3.88
N LYS A 27 46.32 -6.46 -4.44
CA LYS A 27 44.91 -6.78 -4.77
C LYS A 27 44.02 -6.87 -3.53
N ARG A 28 44.51 -7.43 -2.43
CA ARG A 28 43.77 -7.49 -1.15
C ARG A 28 43.55 -6.10 -0.57
N GLU A 29 44.55 -5.23 -0.61
CA GLU A 29 44.46 -3.86 -0.14
C GLU A 29 43.51 -3.02 -0.98
N TYR A 30 43.58 -3.15 -2.31
CA TYR A 30 42.62 -2.54 -3.22
C TYR A 30 41.19 -3.00 -2.91
N ARG A 31 40.96 -4.30 -2.73
CA ARG A 31 39.63 -4.82 -2.42
C ARG A 31 39.09 -4.25 -1.10
N LYS A 32 39.93 -4.14 -0.08
CA LYS A 32 39.56 -3.53 1.21
C LYS A 32 39.19 -2.05 1.06
N THR A 33 40.02 -1.28 0.37
CA THR A 33 39.79 0.17 0.17
C THR A 33 38.57 0.43 -0.69
N TYR A 34 38.43 -0.29 -1.80
CA TYR A 34 37.26 -0.25 -2.67
C TYR A 34 35.98 -0.62 -1.91
N GLN A 35 35.97 -1.70 -1.14
CA GLN A 35 34.80 -2.12 -0.36
C GLN A 35 34.42 -1.07 0.69
N ARG A 36 35.39 -0.44 1.36
CA ARG A 36 35.14 0.65 2.30
C ARG A 36 34.54 1.87 1.61
N ALA A 37 35.10 2.29 0.48
CA ALA A 37 34.60 3.42 -0.30
C ALA A 37 33.17 3.16 -0.83
N TYR A 38 32.93 1.96 -1.37
CA TYR A 38 31.61 1.53 -1.82
C TYR A 38 30.59 1.52 -0.67
N GLN A 39 30.95 0.97 0.49
CA GLN A 39 30.06 0.97 1.66
C GLN A 39 29.78 2.39 2.16
N LYS A 40 30.76 3.29 2.12
CA LYS A 40 30.56 4.70 2.50
C LYS A 40 29.53 5.35 1.58
N ILE A 41 29.75 5.28 0.26
CA ILE A 41 28.81 5.83 -0.75
C ILE A 41 27.40 5.21 -0.56
N TYR A 42 27.32 3.91 -0.32
CA TYR A 42 26.05 3.23 -0.10
C TYR A 42 25.32 3.73 1.15
N ARG A 43 26.03 3.94 2.27
CA ARG A 43 25.45 4.46 3.52
C ARG A 43 25.02 5.92 3.40
N ASP A 44 25.77 6.71 2.65
CA ASP A 44 25.44 8.13 2.42
C ASP A 44 24.18 8.25 1.54
N ALA A 45 23.98 7.34 0.59
CA ALA A 45 22.82 7.34 -0.31
C ALA A 45 21.59 6.59 0.23
N ASN A 46 21.75 5.67 1.19
CA ASN A 46 20.68 4.78 1.63
C ASN A 46 20.57 4.72 3.16
N ILE A 47 19.35 4.87 3.65
CA ILE A 47 19.03 4.69 5.07
C ILE A 47 18.53 3.25 5.28
N ARG A 48 19.21 2.51 6.15
CA ARG A 48 18.74 1.19 6.61
C ARG A 48 17.90 1.35 7.86
N LYS A 49 16.72 0.71 7.87
CA LYS A 49 15.84 0.58 9.02
C LYS A 49 15.50 -0.89 9.20
N ASP A 50 15.58 -1.36 10.44
CA ASP A 50 15.21 -2.73 10.79
C ASP A 50 13.79 -2.72 11.38
N ILE A 51 12.97 -3.68 10.96
CA ILE A 51 11.58 -3.86 11.41
C ILE A 51 11.45 -5.32 11.85
N TYR A 52 10.92 -5.54 13.04
CA TYR A 52 10.72 -6.87 13.59
C TYR A 52 9.31 -7.35 13.31
N PHE A 53 9.19 -8.59 12.82
CA PHE A 53 7.92 -9.27 12.59
C PHE A 53 7.89 -10.56 13.40
N THR A 54 6.73 -10.88 13.95
CA THR A 54 6.44 -12.21 14.45
C THR A 54 6.40 -13.23 13.30
N PRO A 55 6.56 -14.54 13.58
CA PRO A 55 6.47 -15.56 12.54
C PRO A 55 5.14 -15.54 11.78
N THR A 56 4.04 -15.21 12.46
CA THR A 56 2.70 -15.11 11.87
C THR A 56 2.59 -13.94 10.90
N GLU A 57 3.04 -12.76 11.30
CA GLU A 57 3.05 -11.56 10.45
C GLU A 57 3.94 -11.77 9.22
N HIS A 58 5.14 -12.35 9.42
CA HIS A 58 6.04 -12.65 8.30
C HIS A 58 5.41 -13.67 7.33
N LYS A 59 4.69 -14.68 7.83
CA LYS A 59 3.99 -15.66 6.98
C LYS A 59 2.89 -15.02 6.17
N GLN A 60 2.13 -14.09 6.75
CA GLN A 60 1.11 -13.32 6.02
C GLN A 60 1.73 -12.45 4.93
N LEU A 61 2.77 -11.68 5.28
CA LEU A 61 3.49 -10.84 4.32
C LEU A 61 4.13 -11.65 3.19
N SER A 62 4.69 -12.82 3.50
CA SER A 62 5.31 -13.70 2.50
C SER A 62 4.29 -14.21 1.48
N LYS A 63 3.08 -14.59 1.91
CA LYS A 63 2.01 -15.01 1.00
C LYS A 63 1.62 -13.88 0.04
N ILE A 64 1.49 -12.66 0.56
CA ILE A 64 1.13 -11.48 -0.23
C ILE A 64 2.27 -11.13 -1.19
N ALA A 65 3.52 -11.15 -0.72
CA ALA A 65 4.69 -10.87 -1.53
C ALA A 65 4.83 -11.87 -2.68
N GLN A 66 4.57 -13.16 -2.42
CA GLN A 66 4.55 -14.20 -3.45
C GLN A 66 3.46 -13.95 -4.50
N LYS A 67 2.24 -13.56 -4.09
CA LYS A 67 1.14 -13.21 -5.00
C LYS A 67 1.54 -12.10 -5.98
N TYR A 68 2.31 -11.12 -5.52
CA TYR A 68 2.75 -9.98 -6.33
C TYR A 68 4.15 -10.14 -6.93
N HIS A 69 4.79 -11.30 -6.82
CA HIS A 69 6.16 -11.55 -7.28
C HIS A 69 7.21 -10.56 -6.72
N LEU A 70 7.03 -10.16 -5.45
CA LEU A 70 7.92 -9.24 -4.74
C LEU A 70 8.64 -9.96 -3.59
N SER A 71 9.75 -9.38 -3.14
CA SER A 71 10.34 -9.72 -1.84
C SER A 71 9.54 -9.04 -0.72
N VAL A 72 9.50 -9.62 0.48
CA VAL A 72 8.81 -9.00 1.64
C VAL A 72 9.28 -7.56 1.90
N PRO A 73 10.60 -7.23 1.90
CA PRO A 73 11.04 -5.85 2.04
C PRO A 73 10.60 -4.94 0.89
N GLY A 74 10.60 -5.46 -0.34
CA GLY A 74 10.13 -4.74 -1.53
C GLY A 74 8.64 -4.42 -1.45
N LEU A 75 7.83 -5.39 -1.04
CA LEU A 75 6.41 -5.23 -0.77
C LEU A 75 6.17 -4.16 0.31
N CYS A 76 6.85 -4.24 1.46
CA CYS A 76 6.70 -3.25 2.53
C CYS A 76 7.02 -1.85 2.04
N LYS A 77 8.13 -1.67 1.31
CA LYS A 77 8.52 -0.36 0.75
C LYS A 77 7.45 0.17 -0.22
N GLN A 78 6.97 -0.68 -1.13
CA GLN A 78 5.93 -0.29 -2.09
C GLN A 78 4.62 0.06 -1.39
N LEU A 79 4.17 -0.74 -0.43
CA LEU A 79 2.95 -0.47 0.34
C LEU A 79 3.06 0.83 1.14
N THR A 80 4.20 1.08 1.80
CA THR A 80 4.40 2.34 2.54
C THR A 80 4.32 3.55 1.62
N PHE A 81 5.00 3.52 0.46
CA PHE A 81 4.95 4.65 -0.47
C PHE A 81 3.63 4.74 -1.23
N ALA A 82 2.98 3.62 -1.52
CA ALA A 82 1.63 3.61 -2.07
C ALA A 82 0.68 4.27 -1.08
N TYR A 83 0.68 3.86 0.19
CA TYR A 83 -0.13 4.45 1.25
C TYR A 83 0.12 5.95 1.45
N LEU A 84 1.37 6.40 1.36
CA LEU A 84 1.73 7.81 1.47
C LEU A 84 1.40 8.62 0.21
N LYS A 85 1.29 7.98 -0.96
CA LYS A 85 1.02 8.63 -2.25
C LYS A 85 -0.43 8.50 -2.70
N THR A 86 -1.19 7.57 -2.14
CA THR A 86 -2.61 7.44 -2.42
C THR A 86 -3.32 8.66 -1.89
N GLN A 87 -3.71 9.56 -2.80
CA GLN A 87 -4.90 10.37 -2.60
C GLN A 87 -6.04 9.37 -2.35
N PHE A 88 -6.52 9.30 -1.12
CA PHE A 88 -7.74 8.57 -0.82
C PHE A 88 -8.84 9.15 -1.70
N VAL A 89 -9.46 8.32 -2.53
CA VAL A 89 -10.78 8.67 -3.08
C VAL A 89 -11.70 8.58 -1.87
N LEU A 90 -12.06 9.74 -1.31
CA LEU A 90 -13.15 9.84 -0.34
C LEU A 90 -14.36 9.09 -0.92
N PRO A 91 -15.23 8.48 -0.08
CA PRO A 91 -16.40 7.77 -0.59
C PRO A 91 -17.11 8.66 -1.60
N ASP A 92 -17.26 8.15 -2.82
CA ASP A 92 -18.00 8.77 -3.92
C ASP A 92 -19.34 9.32 -3.38
N ASP A 93 -19.77 10.48 -3.87
CA ASP A 93 -21.07 11.08 -3.54
C ASP A 93 -22.20 10.05 -3.61
N GLN A 94 -22.10 9.04 -4.49
CA GLN A 94 -23.05 7.94 -4.56
C GLN A 94 -23.04 7.02 -3.32
N GLN A 95 -21.86 6.74 -2.73
CA GLN A 95 -21.74 6.00 -1.47
C GLN A 95 -22.21 6.82 -0.28
N VAL A 96 -21.87 8.11 -0.24
CA VAL A 96 -22.36 9.06 0.78
C VAL A 96 -23.89 9.14 0.72
N ARG A 97 -24.44 9.26 -0.49
CA ARG A 97 -25.90 9.29 -0.73
C ARG A 97 -26.57 7.96 -0.39
N GLY A 98 -25.90 6.83 -0.63
CA GLY A 98 -26.35 5.51 -0.16
C GLY A 98 -26.46 5.47 1.37
N LEU A 99 -25.47 6.04 2.05
CA LEU A 99 -25.43 6.18 3.52
C LEU A 99 -26.58 7.08 4.01
N GLU A 100 -26.81 8.22 3.35
CA GLU A 100 -27.93 9.12 3.63
C GLU A 100 -29.30 8.45 3.45
N LEU A 101 -29.48 7.69 2.37
CA LEU A 101 -30.73 6.96 2.10
C LEU A 101 -31.00 5.89 3.16
N TYR A 102 -29.96 5.16 3.58
CA TYR A 102 -30.08 4.16 4.64
C TYR A 102 -30.37 4.80 6.01
N LEU A 103 -29.72 5.92 6.34
CA LEU A 103 -30.02 6.72 7.53
C LEU A 103 -31.49 7.16 7.55
N ARG A 104 -31.96 7.71 6.43
CA ARG A 104 -33.36 8.13 6.26
C ARG A 104 -34.33 6.94 6.42
N GLY A 105 -33.96 5.75 5.96
CA GLY A 105 -34.73 4.52 6.14
C GLY A 105 -34.86 4.11 7.62
N VAL A 106 -33.82 4.28 8.43
CA VAL A 106 -33.88 4.01 9.88
C VAL A 106 -34.70 5.05 10.61
N THR A 107 -34.54 6.34 10.29
CA THR A 107 -35.38 7.40 10.85
C THR A 107 -36.86 7.17 10.54
N ASN A 108 -37.18 6.74 9.33
CA ASN A 108 -38.56 6.42 8.92
C ASN A 108 -39.13 5.23 9.70
N ASN A 109 -38.36 4.16 9.88
CA ASN A 109 -38.79 3.01 10.67
C ASN A 109 -38.94 3.37 12.16
N HIS A 110 -38.02 4.15 12.72
CA HIS A 110 -38.13 4.64 14.09
C HIS A 110 -39.41 5.47 14.29
N ASN A 111 -39.71 6.37 13.35
CA ASN A 111 -40.96 7.14 13.34
C ASN A 111 -42.20 6.26 13.20
N GLN A 112 -42.16 5.18 12.41
CA GLN A 112 -43.26 4.22 12.31
C GLN A 112 -43.47 3.44 13.60
N LEU A 113 -42.37 3.05 14.27
CA LEU A 113 -42.39 2.33 15.53
C LEU A 113 -42.94 3.21 16.65
N ILE A 114 -42.53 4.49 16.73
CA ILE A 114 -43.15 5.49 17.60
C ILE A 114 -44.64 5.64 17.30
N ARG A 115 -45.05 5.83 16.05
CA ARG A 115 -46.48 5.93 15.69
C ARG A 115 -47.27 4.68 16.12
N TYR A 116 -46.68 3.50 15.97
CA TYR A 116 -47.28 2.23 16.37
C TYR A 116 -47.45 2.13 17.90
N ILE A 117 -46.44 2.52 18.68
CA ILE A 117 -46.52 2.61 20.15
C ILE A 117 -47.63 3.59 20.56
N HIS A 118 -47.68 4.77 19.93
CA HIS A 118 -48.68 5.78 20.24
C HIS A 118 -50.11 5.33 19.88
N GLN A 119 -50.28 4.53 18.83
CA GLN A 119 -51.59 4.01 18.41
C GLN A 119 -52.06 2.79 19.21
N LYS A 120 -51.16 1.85 19.53
CA LYS A 120 -51.55 0.57 20.16
C LYS A 120 -51.17 0.44 21.64
N LYS A 121 -50.38 1.36 22.19
CA LYS A 121 -49.86 1.34 23.58
C LYS A 121 -49.12 0.06 23.98
N ASP A 122 -48.77 -0.79 23.02
CA ASP A 122 -48.17 -2.10 23.27
C ASP A 122 -46.90 -2.21 22.43
N LEU A 123 -45.77 -2.30 23.13
CA LEU A 123 -44.43 -2.40 22.56
C LEU A 123 -43.92 -3.80 22.84
N LYS A 124 -43.66 -4.60 21.79
CA LYS A 124 -43.06 -5.91 21.97
C LYS A 124 -41.55 -5.79 21.98
N ILE A 125 -40.90 -6.63 22.78
CA ILE A 125 -39.43 -6.70 22.86
C ILE A 125 -38.83 -6.98 21.46
N SER A 126 -39.51 -7.80 20.65
CA SER A 126 -39.13 -8.08 19.25
C SER A 126 -39.04 -6.83 18.37
N ASP A 127 -39.82 -5.79 18.66
CA ASP A 127 -39.81 -4.53 17.90
C ASP A 127 -38.53 -3.72 18.20
N ILE A 128 -38.06 -3.77 19.46
CA ILE A 128 -36.79 -3.16 19.89
C ILE A 128 -35.60 -3.94 19.34
N GLU A 129 -35.66 -5.27 19.37
CA GLU A 129 -34.60 -6.14 18.83
C GLU A 129 -34.38 -5.89 17.32
N ASN A 130 -35.47 -5.77 16.55
CA ASN A 130 -35.38 -5.47 15.11
C ASN A 130 -34.76 -4.09 14.84
N LEU A 131 -35.06 -3.10 15.70
CA LEU A 131 -34.44 -1.78 15.60
C LEU A 131 -32.93 -1.85 15.88
N ASN A 132 -32.53 -2.57 16.92
CA ASN A 132 -31.12 -2.75 17.29
C ASN A 132 -30.33 -3.49 16.23
N GLU A 133 -30.86 -4.57 15.64
CA GLU A 133 -30.20 -5.28 14.53
C GLU A 133 -29.93 -4.35 13.34
N ARG A 134 -30.86 -3.47 13.02
CA ARG A 134 -30.72 -2.52 11.90
C ARG A 134 -29.72 -1.40 12.21
N VAL A 135 -29.68 -0.91 13.44
CA VAL A 135 -28.68 0.07 13.89
C VAL A 135 -27.27 -0.55 13.86
N ASN A 136 -27.12 -1.78 14.33
CA ASN A 136 -25.84 -2.50 14.29
C ASN A 136 -25.38 -2.79 12.85
N ALA A 137 -26.31 -3.16 11.97
CA ALA A 137 -26.01 -3.34 10.54
C ALA A 137 -25.57 -2.02 9.87
N MET A 138 -26.15 -0.89 10.29
CA MET A 138 -25.72 0.44 9.84
C MET A 138 -24.30 0.74 10.33
N GLU A 139 -24.04 0.61 11.63
CA GLU A 139 -22.71 0.85 12.20
C GLU A 139 -21.63 0.04 11.47
N THR A 140 -21.93 -1.23 11.18
CA THR A 140 -21.02 -2.12 10.44
C THR A 140 -20.73 -1.61 9.03
N LYS A 141 -21.75 -1.20 8.28
CA LYS A 141 -21.58 -0.69 6.91
C LYS A 141 -20.89 0.67 6.87
N VAL A 142 -21.23 1.57 7.79
CA VAL A 142 -20.58 2.89 7.92
C VAL A 142 -19.11 2.71 8.29
N SER A 143 -18.82 1.81 9.24
CA SER A 143 -17.45 1.44 9.61
C SER A 143 -16.68 0.86 8.42
N GLN A 144 -17.29 -0.01 7.62
CA GLN A 144 -16.65 -0.56 6.41
C GLN A 144 -16.40 0.51 5.34
N ALA A 145 -17.39 1.34 5.04
CA ALA A 145 -17.28 2.40 4.03
C ALA A 145 -16.25 3.49 4.41
N LEU A 146 -16.11 3.79 5.70
CA LEU A 146 -15.20 4.84 6.18
C LEU A 146 -13.80 4.33 6.57
N ARG A 147 -13.65 3.06 6.99
CA ARG A 147 -12.36 2.51 7.43
C ARG A 147 -11.59 1.76 6.35
N SER A 148 -12.26 1.33 5.28
CA SER A 148 -11.64 0.65 4.15
C SER A 148 -11.88 1.45 2.87
N PRO A 149 -11.16 2.56 2.66
CA PRO A 149 -11.26 3.30 1.40
C PRO A 149 -10.90 2.35 0.27
N ILE A 150 -11.79 2.24 -0.71
CA ILE A 150 -11.54 1.39 -1.87
C ILE A 150 -10.35 1.97 -2.62
N ASN A 151 -9.43 1.12 -3.04
CA ASN A 151 -8.28 1.60 -3.79
C ASN A 151 -8.71 1.99 -5.21
N LEU A 152 -7.95 2.86 -5.86
CA LEU A 152 -8.27 3.37 -7.20
C LEU A 152 -8.47 2.23 -8.23
N GLN A 153 -7.73 1.12 -8.10
CA GLN A 153 -7.89 -0.02 -9.00
C GLN A 153 -9.26 -0.67 -8.83
N GLU A 154 -9.68 -0.99 -7.60
CA GLU A 154 -11.02 -1.53 -7.31
C GLU A 154 -12.13 -0.54 -7.70
N TYR A 155 -11.91 0.77 -7.51
CA TYR A 155 -12.86 1.78 -7.98
C TYR A 155 -13.02 1.73 -9.49
N LEU A 156 -11.93 1.72 -10.24
CA LEU A 156 -11.95 1.68 -11.70
C LEU A 156 -12.52 0.37 -12.22
N GLU A 157 -12.19 -0.77 -11.61
CA GLU A 157 -12.77 -2.07 -11.99
C GLU A 157 -14.29 -2.08 -11.79
N ASN A 158 -14.77 -1.56 -10.66
CA ASN A 158 -16.21 -1.45 -10.38
C ASN A 158 -16.91 -0.45 -11.32
N GLU A 159 -16.30 0.71 -11.57
CA GLU A 159 -16.88 1.73 -12.47
C GLU A 159 -16.86 1.27 -13.93
N ILE A 160 -15.85 0.54 -14.40
CA ILE A 160 -15.84 -0.04 -15.75
C ILE A 160 -16.91 -1.12 -15.88
N GLN A 161 -17.14 -1.92 -14.83
CA GLN A 161 -18.23 -2.91 -14.83
C GLN A 161 -19.62 -2.26 -14.84
N GLN A 162 -19.81 -1.15 -14.13
CA GLN A 162 -21.10 -0.46 -14.08
C GLN A 162 -21.31 0.48 -15.28
N LYS A 163 -20.25 1.08 -15.80
CA LYS A 163 -20.24 2.04 -16.91
C LYS A 163 -19.06 1.72 -17.85
N PRO A 164 -19.27 0.90 -18.89
CA PRO A 164 -18.21 0.49 -19.82
C PRO A 164 -17.51 1.67 -20.54
N GLU A 165 -18.21 2.79 -20.68
CA GLU A 165 -17.75 4.04 -21.31
C GLU A 165 -16.62 4.72 -20.52
N THR A 166 -16.50 4.41 -19.23
CA THR A 166 -15.38 4.82 -18.38
C THR A 166 -14.06 4.31 -18.93
N LEU A 167 -14.02 3.15 -19.59
CA LEU A 167 -12.81 2.60 -20.21
C LEU A 167 -12.27 3.52 -21.32
N SER A 168 -13.16 4.05 -22.16
CA SER A 168 -12.80 4.95 -23.27
C SER A 168 -12.30 6.30 -22.76
N LEU A 169 -12.93 6.83 -21.70
CA LEU A 169 -12.46 8.05 -21.05
C LEU A 169 -11.08 7.86 -20.41
N LEU A 170 -10.85 6.70 -19.79
CA LEU A 170 -9.57 6.37 -19.17
C LEU A 170 -8.44 6.26 -20.21
N GLN A 171 -8.73 5.62 -21.35
CA GLN A 171 -7.81 5.56 -22.49
C GLN A 171 -7.45 6.95 -23.01
N TYR A 172 -8.45 7.82 -23.18
CA TYR A 172 -8.22 9.22 -23.60
C TYR A 172 -7.35 9.99 -22.60
N LEU A 173 -7.62 9.87 -21.29
CA LEU A 173 -6.83 10.56 -20.25
C LEU A 173 -5.38 10.06 -20.20
N LEU A 174 -5.17 8.76 -20.37
CA LEU A 174 -3.83 8.17 -20.43
C LEU A 174 -3.06 8.62 -21.68
N GLU A 175 -3.71 8.68 -22.84
CA GLU A 175 -3.11 9.19 -24.08
C GLU A 175 -2.76 10.68 -24.00
N THR A 176 -3.59 11.46 -23.31
CA THR A 176 -3.40 12.91 -23.15
C THR A 176 -2.25 13.24 -22.19
N HIS A 177 -2.04 12.44 -21.14
CA HIS A 177 -1.02 12.70 -20.12
C HIS A 177 0.27 11.87 -20.26
N SER A 178 0.31 10.85 -21.13
CA SER A 178 1.53 10.08 -21.42
C SER A 178 2.51 10.78 -22.37
N LYS A 179 2.12 11.92 -22.96
CA LYS A 179 2.94 12.71 -23.91
C LYS A 179 3.69 13.89 -23.27
N GLN A 180 3.70 14.00 -21.94
CA GLN A 180 4.49 14.98 -21.18
C GLN A 180 5.69 14.29 -20.52
#